data_AF-A0A923CNL8-F1
#
_entry.id   AF-A0A923CNL8-F1
#
_cell.length_a   1.000
_cell.length_b   1.000
_cell.length_c   1.000
_cell.angle_alpha   90.00
_cell.angle_beta   90.00
_cell.angle_gamma   90.00
#
_symmetry.space_group_name_H-M   'P 1'
#
loop_
_entity.id
_entity.type
_entity.pdbx_description
1 polymer ?
#
loop_
_entity_poly.entity_id
_entity_poly.type
_entity_poly.pdbx_seq_one_letter_code
_entity_poly.pdbx_strand_id
1 'polypeptide(L)'
;MSGFNDLGRALRDDAAVNAPRASVIDVDAVAQSARARRRPRQWTVGTLSVVAALGIGGLALQSVTPPPLIAASESADTATVESTGGSGLLSQPGEPEFGADSRSLALFTCGAAVPEPFSHSAVTLSVEVPASARTADGDIVGVAALVNTSSDPVSISTLMEATGSLAQGGGVIAETLGSSDAMQTVELAPSERLEFPLRVSTVGCGGGPLAAGEFSVVVALEVVLPSTGESAVLIANPQSVRLD
;
A
#
# COMPACT_ATOMS: atom_id res chain seq x y z
N MET A 1 25.17 -37.12 -37.24
CA MET A 1 25.33 -36.02 -36.27
C MET A 1 25.39 -34.69 -37.02
N SER A 2 24.24 -34.15 -37.46
CA SER A 2 24.19 -32.99 -38.37
C SER A 2 23.22 -31.87 -37.95
N GLY A 3 22.23 -32.14 -37.09
CA GLY A 3 21.14 -31.21 -36.80
C GLY A 3 21.49 -29.94 -36.01
N PHE A 4 22.64 -29.88 -35.31
CA PHE A 4 23.01 -28.71 -34.52
C PHE A 4 23.44 -27.48 -35.35
N ASN A 5 23.92 -27.69 -36.58
CA ASN A 5 24.36 -26.59 -37.45
C ASN A 5 23.18 -25.81 -38.08
N ASP A 6 22.05 -26.48 -38.32
CA ASP A 6 20.86 -25.84 -38.91
C ASP A 6 20.11 -24.98 -37.87
N LEU A 7 20.07 -25.42 -36.61
CA LEU A 7 19.47 -24.66 -35.50
C LEU A 7 20.19 -23.31 -35.28
N GLY A 8 21.52 -23.29 -35.42
CA GLY A 8 22.32 -22.07 -35.33
C GLY A 8 22.13 -21.09 -36.50
N ARG A 9 21.68 -21.57 -37.68
CA ARG A 9 21.24 -20.71 -38.79
C ARG A 9 19.86 -20.14 -38.54
N ALA A 10 18.89 -21.00 -38.21
CA ALA A 10 17.51 -20.59 -37.95
C ALA A 10 17.42 -19.48 -36.89
N LEU A 11 18.13 -19.63 -35.77
CA LEU A 11 18.17 -18.62 -34.70
C LEU A 11 18.84 -17.31 -35.13
N ARG A 12 19.82 -17.35 -36.03
CA ARG A 12 20.53 -16.15 -36.51
C ARG A 12 19.72 -15.37 -37.55
N ASP A 13 18.97 -16.07 -38.40
CA ASP A 13 18.07 -15.45 -39.37
C ASP A 13 16.83 -14.85 -38.68
N ASP A 14 16.25 -15.55 -37.69
CA ASP A 14 15.10 -15.04 -36.92
C ASP A 14 15.46 -13.80 -36.08
N ALA A 15 16.66 -13.78 -35.49
CA ALA A 15 17.19 -12.60 -34.81
C ALA A 15 17.45 -11.41 -35.76
N ALA A 16 17.71 -11.64 -37.05
CA ALA A 16 17.89 -10.57 -38.04
C ALA A 16 16.54 -10.01 -38.55
N VAL A 17 15.49 -10.84 -38.59
CA VAL A 17 14.12 -10.44 -38.96
C VAL A 17 13.43 -9.70 -37.82
N ASN A 18 13.61 -10.17 -36.59
CA ASN A 18 12.99 -9.61 -35.38
C ASN A 18 13.89 -8.62 -34.61
N ALA A 19 15.05 -8.26 -35.14
CA ALA A 19 15.85 -7.16 -34.61
C ALA A 19 14.97 -5.89 -34.56
N PRO A 20 14.71 -5.32 -33.36
CA PRO A 20 13.83 -4.17 -33.27
C PRO A 20 14.45 -3.04 -34.09
N ARG A 21 13.77 -2.65 -35.17
CA ARG A 21 14.10 -1.42 -35.89
C ARG A 21 14.18 -0.33 -34.85
N ALA A 22 15.32 0.35 -34.78
CA ALA A 22 15.56 1.40 -33.80
C ALA A 22 14.60 2.57 -34.04
N SER A 23 13.37 2.43 -33.56
CA SER A 23 12.43 3.51 -33.34
C SER A 23 13.09 4.38 -32.29
N VAL A 24 13.75 5.44 -32.75
CA VAL A 24 14.28 6.50 -31.90
C VAL A 24 13.13 6.94 -31.02
N ILE A 25 13.17 6.55 -29.74
CA ILE A 25 12.16 6.94 -28.77
C ILE A 25 12.35 8.44 -28.61
N ASP A 26 11.40 9.21 -29.14
CA ASP A 26 11.38 10.65 -29.03
C ASP A 26 11.12 11.03 -27.56
N VAL A 27 12.22 11.18 -26.81
CA VAL A 27 12.21 11.48 -25.38
C VAL A 27 11.55 12.82 -25.10
N ASP A 28 11.64 13.77 -26.04
CA ASP A 28 11.02 15.08 -25.94
C ASP A 28 9.50 14.99 -26.09
N ALA A 29 8.99 14.17 -27.02
CA ALA A 29 7.56 13.87 -27.14
C ALA A 29 6.99 13.23 -25.85
N VAL A 30 7.73 12.28 -25.25
CA VAL A 30 7.34 11.67 -23.96
C VAL A 30 7.32 12.72 -22.85
N ALA A 31 8.38 13.54 -22.71
CA ALA A 31 8.47 14.59 -21.70
C ALA A 31 7.38 15.67 -21.86
N GLN A 32 7.02 16.02 -23.09
CA GLN A 32 5.94 16.98 -23.38
C GLN A 32 4.57 16.40 -23.03
N SER A 33 4.32 15.12 -23.30
CA SER A 33 3.08 14.43 -22.90
C SER A 33 2.90 14.37 -21.37
N ALA A 34 3.99 14.16 -20.61
CA ALA A 34 3.97 14.15 -19.15
C ALA A 34 3.63 15.53 -18.55
N ARG A 35 4.20 16.60 -19.11
CA ARG A 35 3.91 17.99 -18.69
C ARG A 35 2.47 18.42 -18.98
N ALA A 36 1.84 17.91 -20.04
CA ALA A 36 0.44 18.21 -20.36
C ALA A 36 -0.55 17.78 -19.25
N ARG A 37 -0.24 16.70 -18.52
CA ARG A 37 -1.07 16.20 -17.40
C ARG A 37 -0.92 16.98 -16.09
N ARG A 38 0.15 17.78 -15.94
CA ARG A 38 0.43 18.59 -14.74
C ARG A 38 -0.09 20.04 -14.83
N ARG A 39 -1.11 20.32 -15.67
CA ARG A 39 -1.79 21.63 -15.64
C ARG A 39 -2.89 21.62 -14.57
N PRO A 40 -2.75 22.34 -13.45
CA PRO A 40 -3.77 22.37 -12.41
C PRO A 40 -5.06 22.97 -12.98
N ARG A 41 -6.15 22.22 -12.92
CA ARG A 41 -7.49 22.70 -13.32
C ARG A 41 -8.09 23.59 -12.23
N GLN A 42 -7.48 24.75 -11.99
CA GLN A 42 -8.08 25.83 -11.22
C GLN A 42 -9.13 26.56 -12.09
N TRP A 43 -10.23 25.87 -12.39
CA TRP A 43 -11.37 26.45 -13.09
C TRP A 43 -12.47 26.80 -12.09
N THR A 44 -12.61 28.12 -11.88
CA THR A 44 -13.86 28.82 -11.56
C THR A 44 -14.67 28.35 -10.34
N VAL A 45 -14.44 29.04 -9.22
CA VAL A 45 -15.49 29.30 -8.22
C VAL A 45 -16.65 30.03 -8.89
N GLY A 46 -17.88 29.54 -8.72
CA GLY A 46 -19.09 30.12 -9.29
C GLY A 46 -20.28 29.94 -8.35
N THR A 47 -20.67 31.03 -7.69
CA THR A 47 -21.80 31.10 -6.76
C THR A 47 -23.16 30.90 -7.44
N LEU A 48 -24.06 30.15 -6.83
CA LEU A 48 -25.51 30.41 -6.94
C LEU A 48 -26.24 29.94 -5.68
N SER A 49 -27.06 30.84 -5.13
CA SER A 49 -27.85 30.67 -3.91
C SER A 49 -29.35 30.71 -4.22
N VAL A 50 -30.19 30.50 -3.19
CA VAL A 50 -31.63 30.87 -3.07
C VAL A 50 -32.71 29.76 -3.26
N VAL A 51 -33.18 29.27 -2.10
CA VAL A 51 -34.60 29.13 -1.62
C VAL A 51 -35.68 28.37 -2.42
N ALA A 52 -36.21 27.30 -1.79
CA ALA A 52 -37.64 27.04 -1.51
C ALA A 52 -37.72 25.95 -0.41
N ALA A 53 -38.33 26.06 0.78
CA ALA A 53 -39.57 26.68 1.29
C ALA A 53 -40.82 25.77 1.20
N LEU A 54 -41.38 25.46 2.38
CA LEU A 54 -42.73 24.92 2.71
C LEU A 54 -43.01 23.41 2.48
N GLY A 55 -43.49 22.75 3.55
CA GLY A 55 -43.80 21.31 3.60
C GLY A 55 -44.25 20.83 4.99
N ILE A 56 -45.23 21.54 5.53
CA ILE A 56 -45.91 21.38 6.83
C ILE A 56 -46.50 19.96 7.05
N GLY A 57 -46.39 19.40 8.27
CA GLY A 57 -47.41 18.47 8.82
C GLY A 57 -46.93 17.28 9.67
N GLY A 58 -47.06 17.36 11.00
CA GLY A 58 -46.91 16.21 11.92
C GLY A 58 -46.67 16.60 13.39
N LEU A 59 -47.68 16.45 14.26
CA LEU A 59 -47.67 16.91 15.66
C LEU A 59 -47.45 15.79 16.69
N ALA A 60 -46.56 16.01 17.67
CA ALA A 60 -46.65 15.66 19.11
C ALA A 60 -45.30 15.99 19.81
N LEU A 61 -45.19 16.93 20.76
CA LEU A 61 -45.52 16.80 22.20
C LEU A 61 -44.76 15.63 22.87
N GLN A 62 -43.84 15.76 23.85
CA GLN A 62 -43.35 16.87 24.70
C GLN A 62 -41.83 16.63 25.04
N SER A 63 -41.08 17.22 25.99
CA SER A 63 -41.31 18.20 27.09
C SER A 63 -40.02 18.93 27.55
N VAL A 64 -40.08 20.26 27.63
CA VAL A 64 -39.37 21.24 28.52
C VAL A 64 -38.25 20.76 29.48
N THR A 65 -37.01 21.26 29.33
CA THR A 65 -36.23 21.98 30.39
C THR A 65 -34.98 22.75 29.87
N PRO A 66 -34.79 24.06 30.16
CA PRO A 66 -33.55 24.87 29.93
C PRO A 66 -32.82 25.13 31.28
N PRO A 67 -31.81 26.05 31.47
CA PRO A 67 -31.10 27.02 30.59
C PRO A 67 -29.54 26.96 30.80
N PRO A 68 -28.67 28.02 30.66
CA PRO A 68 -28.77 29.35 30.03
C PRO A 68 -27.59 29.80 29.09
N LEU A 69 -27.93 30.71 28.17
CA LEU A 69 -27.20 31.93 27.74
C LEU A 69 -25.67 32.10 27.98
N ILE A 70 -24.88 32.26 26.91
CA ILE A 70 -23.82 33.30 26.80
C ILE A 70 -23.86 33.96 25.41
N ALA A 71 -23.56 35.26 25.40
CA ALA A 71 -23.74 36.29 24.38
C ALA A 71 -23.21 36.05 22.95
N ALA A 72 -23.85 36.73 22.00
CA ALA A 72 -23.25 37.12 20.73
C ALA A 72 -22.12 38.15 20.93
N SER A 73 -21.21 38.24 19.98
CA SER A 73 -20.27 39.36 19.85
C SER A 73 -20.03 39.63 18.38
N GLU A 74 -20.82 40.55 17.83
CA GLU A 74 -20.51 41.20 16.57
C GLU A 74 -19.35 42.17 16.83
N SER A 75 -18.29 42.06 16.04
CA SER A 75 -17.28 43.13 15.91
C SER A 75 -16.82 43.13 14.46
N ALA A 76 -17.40 44.04 13.69
CA ALA A 76 -16.83 44.44 12.43
C ALA A 76 -15.63 45.34 12.73
N ASP A 77 -14.46 45.00 12.20
CA ASP A 77 -13.34 45.93 12.14
C ASP A 77 -12.77 45.96 10.73
N THR A 78 -12.91 47.11 10.09
CA THR A 78 -12.30 47.41 8.79
C THR A 78 -10.86 47.85 8.99
N ALA A 79 -9.91 47.00 8.60
CA ALA A 79 -8.49 47.36 8.53
C ALA A 79 -7.98 47.29 7.09
N THR A 80 -8.12 48.41 6.36
CA THR A 80 -7.39 48.64 5.11
C THR A 80 -5.93 48.95 5.45
N VAL A 81 -5.00 48.05 5.12
CA VAL A 81 -3.57 48.40 5.06
C VAL A 81 -2.97 47.86 3.76
N GLU A 82 -2.26 48.74 3.09
CA GLU A 82 -1.63 48.55 1.79
C GLU A 82 -0.18 48.05 1.96
N SER A 83 0.33 47.42 0.90
CA SER A 83 1.71 47.56 0.44
C SER A 83 2.83 46.60 0.92
N THR A 84 3.80 46.50 0.01
CA THR A 84 5.20 46.07 0.11
C THR A 84 5.50 44.58 0.25
N GLY A 85 6.04 44.01 -0.83
CA GLY A 85 6.70 42.70 -0.80
C GLY A 85 8.06 42.77 -0.11
N GLY A 86 8.43 41.69 0.58
CA GLY A 86 9.74 41.51 1.20
C GLY A 86 10.06 40.02 1.28
N SER A 87 11.27 39.63 0.86
CA SER A 87 11.70 38.23 0.89
C SER A 87 11.83 37.73 2.33
N GLY A 88 11.15 36.63 2.64
CA GLY A 88 11.25 35.92 3.92
C GLY A 88 11.43 34.42 3.70
N LEU A 89 12.62 34.01 3.26
CA LEU A 89 13.03 32.60 3.27
C LEU A 89 13.25 32.14 4.73
N LEU A 90 12.15 31.88 5.43
CA LEU A 90 12.18 31.13 6.68
C LEU A 90 12.18 29.64 6.33
N SER A 91 13.37 29.07 6.29
CA SER A 91 13.55 27.62 6.25
C SER A 91 12.82 26.99 7.43
N GLN A 92 11.75 26.23 7.16
CA GLN A 92 11.20 25.33 8.15
C GLN A 92 12.30 24.31 8.54
N PRO A 93 12.53 24.07 9.84
CA PRO A 93 13.47 23.05 10.26
C PRO A 93 12.91 21.68 9.85
N GLY A 94 13.74 20.92 9.12
CA GLY A 94 13.32 19.75 8.35
C GLY A 94 12.30 18.85 9.03
N GLU A 95 11.13 18.74 8.38
CA GLU A 95 10.43 17.47 8.37
C GLU A 95 11.43 16.41 7.89
N PRO A 96 11.54 15.25 8.56
CA PRO A 96 12.29 14.15 7.99
C PRO A 96 11.61 13.79 6.66
N GLU A 97 12.32 13.94 5.55
CA GLU A 97 11.98 13.26 4.31
C GLU A 97 12.11 11.77 4.58
N PHE A 98 11.05 11.17 5.12
CA PHE A 98 10.72 9.76 4.93
C PHE A 98 10.44 9.58 3.44
N GLY A 99 11.52 9.62 2.65
CA GLY A 99 11.54 8.98 1.36
C GLY A 99 11.18 7.53 1.63
N ALA A 100 9.94 7.16 1.30
CA ALA A 100 9.45 5.80 1.30
C ALA A 100 10.18 5.02 0.20
N ASP A 101 11.46 4.78 0.47
CA ASP A 101 12.38 3.97 -0.29
C ASP A 101 11.70 2.61 -0.40
N SER A 102 11.18 2.31 -1.60
CA SER A 102 10.13 1.31 -1.84
C SER A 102 10.65 -0.13 -1.78
N ARG A 103 11.41 -0.44 -0.73
CA ARG A 103 12.20 -1.66 -0.54
C ARG A 103 11.33 -2.85 -0.14
N SER A 104 10.23 -2.61 0.54
CA SER A 104 9.21 -3.60 0.89
C SER A 104 8.58 -4.24 -0.37
N LEU A 105 8.50 -3.51 -1.48
CA LEU A 105 8.06 -4.02 -2.80
C LEU A 105 9.08 -4.96 -3.49
N ALA A 106 10.34 -5.03 -3.03
CA ALA A 106 11.35 -5.86 -3.69
C ALA A 106 11.35 -7.33 -3.22
N LEU A 107 10.70 -7.65 -2.09
CA LEU A 107 10.81 -8.96 -1.45
C LEU A 107 10.03 -10.08 -2.16
N PHE A 108 8.91 -9.75 -2.81
CA PHE A 108 8.05 -10.72 -3.49
C PHE A 108 8.01 -10.55 -5.01
N THR A 109 9.13 -10.10 -5.59
CA THR A 109 9.26 -10.03 -7.04
C THR A 109 9.07 -11.40 -7.69
N CYS A 110 8.21 -11.47 -8.68
CA CYS A 110 7.96 -12.65 -9.51
C CYS A 110 9.24 -13.39 -9.95
N GLY A 111 9.35 -14.67 -9.62
CA GLY A 111 10.50 -15.53 -9.93
C GLY A 111 11.70 -15.38 -8.98
N ALA A 112 11.65 -14.49 -7.99
CA ALA A 112 12.65 -14.43 -6.91
C ALA A 112 12.57 -15.67 -6.01
N ALA A 113 13.67 -15.98 -5.33
CA ALA A 113 13.68 -17.01 -4.29
C ALA A 113 12.78 -16.58 -3.12
N VAL A 114 12.12 -17.55 -2.49
CA VAL A 114 11.39 -17.31 -1.23
C VAL A 114 12.37 -16.80 -0.16
N PRO A 115 12.07 -15.66 0.50
CA PRO A 115 12.92 -15.18 1.58
C PRO A 115 12.80 -16.09 2.82
N GLU A 116 13.91 -16.26 3.53
CA GLU A 116 13.96 -17.02 4.78
C GLU A 116 13.10 -16.33 5.88
N PRO A 117 12.46 -17.09 6.79
CA PRO A 117 11.73 -16.52 7.91
C PRO A 117 12.61 -15.64 8.80
N PHE A 118 12.08 -14.49 9.22
CA PHE A 118 12.80 -13.53 10.06
C PHE A 118 11.88 -12.97 11.15
N SER A 119 12.36 -13.02 12.39
CA SER A 119 11.71 -12.44 13.57
C SER A 119 12.69 -11.51 14.27
N HIS A 120 12.17 -10.40 14.81
CA HIS A 120 12.94 -9.51 15.67
C HIS A 120 12.94 -10.05 17.11
N SER A 121 13.91 -9.62 17.95
CA SER A 121 14.06 -10.13 19.31
C SER A 121 12.84 -9.90 20.21
N ALA A 122 12.13 -8.79 19.99
CA ALA A 122 10.96 -8.39 20.77
C ALA A 122 9.61 -8.73 20.11
N VAL A 123 9.58 -9.03 18.81
CA VAL A 123 8.33 -9.19 18.04
C VAL A 123 8.46 -10.26 16.95
N THR A 124 7.41 -11.08 16.80
CA THR A 124 7.32 -12.10 15.75
C THR A 124 6.05 -11.94 14.92
N LEU A 125 6.11 -12.36 13.66
CA LEU A 125 4.99 -12.39 12.74
C LEU A 125 4.49 -13.84 12.58
N SER A 126 3.23 -14.06 12.90
CA SER A 126 2.52 -15.31 12.66
C SER A 126 1.44 -15.11 11.59
N VAL A 127 1.02 -16.18 10.93
CA VAL A 127 0.02 -16.12 9.85
C VAL A 127 -0.92 -17.32 9.94
N GLU A 128 -2.21 -17.04 9.79
CA GLU A 128 -3.29 -18.01 9.72
C GLU A 128 -4.00 -17.87 8.36
N VAL A 129 -3.95 -18.92 7.56
CA VAL A 129 -4.60 -19.03 6.25
C VAL A 129 -5.38 -20.34 6.17
N PRO A 130 -6.46 -20.43 5.36
CA PRO A 130 -7.14 -21.70 5.14
C PRO A 130 -6.20 -22.70 4.48
N ALA A 131 -6.26 -23.96 4.91
CA ALA A 131 -5.45 -25.04 4.34
C ALA A 131 -5.81 -25.36 2.87
N SER A 132 -6.99 -24.93 2.41
CA SER A 132 -7.47 -25.07 1.04
C SER A 132 -8.25 -23.82 0.60
N ALA A 133 -8.00 -23.33 -0.61
CA ALA A 133 -8.75 -22.24 -1.25
C ALA A 133 -9.08 -22.62 -2.70
N ARG A 134 -10.07 -21.95 -3.31
CA ARG A 134 -10.41 -22.19 -4.73
C ARG A 134 -9.77 -21.12 -5.59
N THR A 135 -9.16 -21.49 -6.71
CA THR A 135 -8.62 -20.50 -7.66
C THR A 135 -9.71 -19.56 -8.20
N ALA A 136 -10.97 -20.03 -8.25
CA ALA A 136 -12.12 -19.24 -8.71
C ALA A 136 -12.50 -18.06 -7.79
N ASP A 137 -12.04 -18.05 -6.53
CA ASP A 137 -12.36 -16.99 -5.57
C ASP A 137 -11.44 -15.76 -5.72
N GLY A 138 -10.38 -15.86 -6.53
CA GLY A 138 -9.46 -14.79 -6.92
C GLY A 138 -8.38 -14.44 -5.89
N ASP A 139 -8.73 -14.47 -4.60
CA ASP A 139 -7.82 -14.22 -3.47
C ASP A 139 -7.97 -15.32 -2.39
N ILE A 140 -6.85 -15.69 -1.78
CA ILE A 140 -6.83 -16.37 -0.48
C ILE A 140 -6.94 -15.30 0.61
N VAL A 141 -7.92 -15.45 1.50
CA VAL A 141 -8.12 -14.54 2.64
C VAL A 141 -7.64 -15.21 3.92
N GLY A 142 -6.87 -14.49 4.73
CA GLY A 142 -6.37 -14.93 6.03
C GLY A 142 -6.09 -13.77 6.97
N VAL A 143 -5.33 -14.03 8.02
CA VAL A 143 -4.92 -13.05 9.03
C VAL A 143 -3.41 -13.19 9.27
N ALA A 144 -2.70 -12.07 9.28
CA ALA A 144 -1.35 -12.00 9.83
C ALA A 144 -1.43 -11.40 11.24
N ALA A 145 -0.68 -11.92 12.21
CA ALA A 145 -0.69 -11.43 13.58
C ALA A 145 0.74 -11.13 14.04
N LEU A 146 0.97 -9.86 14.39
CA LEU A 146 2.19 -9.37 15.02
C LEU A 146 2.07 -9.54 16.52
N VAL A 147 2.99 -10.30 17.13
CA VAL A 147 2.94 -10.67 18.55
C VAL A 147 4.16 -10.13 19.28
N ASN A 148 3.95 -9.43 20.39
CA ASN A 148 5.04 -9.03 21.30
C ASN A 148 5.51 -10.25 22.10
N THR A 149 6.75 -10.69 21.83
CA THR A 149 7.39 -11.84 22.48
C THR A 149 8.30 -11.45 23.65
N SER A 150 8.42 -10.15 23.95
CA SER A 150 9.21 -9.64 25.07
C SER A 150 8.42 -9.59 26.38
N SER A 151 9.12 -9.32 27.48
CA SER A 151 8.56 -9.11 28.83
C SER A 151 7.97 -7.72 29.05
N ASP A 152 8.20 -6.79 28.12
CA ASP A 152 7.95 -5.36 28.30
C ASP A 152 7.00 -4.83 27.20
N PRO A 153 6.31 -3.71 27.40
CA PRO A 153 5.53 -3.07 26.34
C PRO A 153 6.43 -2.62 25.18
N VAL A 154 5.99 -2.85 23.94
CA VAL A 154 6.74 -2.48 22.73
C VAL A 154 5.88 -1.55 21.88
N SER A 155 6.38 -0.34 21.61
CA SER A 155 5.79 0.55 20.61
C SER A 155 6.31 0.20 19.21
N ILE A 156 5.41 0.15 18.24
CA ILE A 156 5.69 -0.27 16.86
C ILE A 156 4.91 0.63 15.91
N SER A 157 5.59 1.15 14.88
CA SER A 157 4.96 1.75 13.71
C SER A 157 4.96 0.75 12.55
N THR A 158 3.84 0.55 11.88
CA THR A 158 3.64 -0.52 10.88
C THR A 158 2.57 -0.13 9.87
N LEU A 159 2.58 -0.71 8.67
CA LEU A 159 1.47 -0.60 7.73
C LEU A 159 0.19 -1.24 8.29
N MET A 160 -0.98 -0.82 7.80
CA MET A 160 -2.28 -1.36 8.19
C MET A 160 -2.66 -2.70 7.53
N GLU A 161 -1.89 -3.15 6.53
CA GLU A 161 -2.10 -4.41 5.82
C GLU A 161 -0.77 -5.17 5.72
N ALA A 162 -0.81 -6.50 5.78
CA ALA A 162 0.37 -7.34 5.57
C ALA A 162 0.53 -7.68 4.08
N THR A 163 1.76 -7.71 3.59
CA THR A 163 2.08 -8.05 2.19
C THR A 163 2.22 -9.56 2.06
N GLY A 164 1.55 -10.15 1.08
CA GLY A 164 1.49 -11.60 0.89
C GLY A 164 1.91 -12.05 -0.50
N SER A 165 2.36 -13.30 -0.61
CA SER A 165 2.79 -13.91 -1.87
C SER A 165 2.55 -15.42 -1.87
N LEU A 166 2.31 -15.98 -3.06
CA LEU A 166 2.35 -17.43 -3.27
C LEU A 166 3.68 -17.85 -3.88
N ALA A 167 4.22 -18.93 -3.34
CA ALA A 167 5.43 -19.58 -3.82
C ALA A 167 5.20 -21.06 -4.14
N GLN A 168 5.97 -21.55 -5.12
CA GLN A 168 6.02 -22.97 -5.48
C GLN A 168 7.45 -23.32 -5.91
N GLY A 169 7.94 -24.49 -5.49
CA GLY A 169 9.30 -24.94 -5.84
C GLY A 169 10.43 -24.03 -5.33
N GLY A 170 10.19 -23.24 -4.27
CA GLY A 170 11.16 -22.30 -3.70
C GLY A 170 11.23 -20.92 -4.39
N GLY A 171 10.39 -20.67 -5.40
CA GLY A 171 10.27 -19.37 -6.07
C GLY A 171 8.89 -18.73 -5.91
N VAL A 172 8.85 -17.40 -5.90
CA VAL A 172 7.62 -16.60 -5.92
C VAL A 172 6.92 -16.69 -7.28
N ILE A 173 5.63 -17.00 -7.28
CA ILE A 173 4.81 -17.21 -8.49
C ILE A 173 3.57 -16.33 -8.58
N ALA A 174 3.16 -15.69 -7.47
CA ALA A 174 2.15 -14.63 -7.42
C ALA A 174 2.54 -13.61 -6.35
N GLU A 175 2.32 -12.34 -6.66
CA GLU A 175 2.66 -11.21 -5.80
C GLU A 175 1.36 -10.51 -5.38
N THR A 176 1.25 -10.08 -4.13
CA THR A 176 0.11 -9.28 -3.67
C THR A 176 0.59 -8.16 -2.79
N LEU A 177 0.50 -6.96 -3.37
CA LEU A 177 0.91 -5.72 -2.74
C LEU A 177 -0.15 -5.29 -1.74
N GLY A 178 0.27 -4.91 -0.53
CA GLY A 178 -0.58 -4.17 0.39
C GLY A 178 -1.08 -2.88 -0.29
N SER A 179 -2.33 -2.52 -0.06
CA SER A 179 -2.96 -1.35 -0.69
C SER A 179 -2.84 -0.08 0.14
N SER A 180 -2.32 -0.19 1.36
CA SER A 180 -2.20 0.91 2.31
C SER A 180 -0.76 1.41 2.43
N ASP A 181 -0.54 2.66 2.01
CA ASP A 181 0.64 3.47 2.38
C ASP A 181 0.52 4.07 3.80
N ALA A 182 -0.63 3.87 4.48
CA ALA A 182 -0.86 4.44 5.80
C ALA A 182 -0.17 3.59 6.89
N MET A 183 0.76 4.23 7.61
CA MET A 183 1.34 3.69 8.83
C MET A 183 0.45 4.00 10.03
N GLN A 184 0.33 3.03 10.93
CA GLN A 184 -0.25 3.18 12.26
C GLN A 184 0.82 2.90 13.33
N THR A 185 0.77 3.62 14.44
CA THR A 185 1.63 3.35 15.60
C THR A 185 0.78 2.76 16.72
N VAL A 186 1.20 1.61 17.22
CA VAL A 186 0.55 0.86 18.31
C VAL A 186 1.55 0.67 19.46
N GLU A 187 1.03 0.45 20.66
CA GLU A 187 1.80 -0.10 21.78
C GLU A 187 1.22 -1.49 22.09
N LEU A 188 2.06 -2.52 22.05
CA LEU A 188 1.68 -3.89 22.39
C LEU A 188 2.20 -4.24 23.78
N ALA A 189 1.30 -4.60 24.68
CA ALA A 189 1.64 -5.21 25.96
C ALA A 189 2.34 -6.58 25.76
N PRO A 190 3.03 -7.12 26.78
CA PRO A 190 3.66 -8.44 26.70
C PRO A 190 2.65 -9.53 26.31
N SER A 191 2.98 -10.36 25.31
CA SER A 191 2.09 -11.38 24.71
C SER A 191 0.82 -10.84 24.03
N GLU A 192 0.67 -9.53 23.85
CA GLU A 192 -0.41 -8.96 23.03
C GLU A 192 -0.17 -9.23 21.54
N ARG A 193 -1.27 -9.31 20.79
CA ARG A 193 -1.28 -9.51 19.34
C ARG A 193 -2.02 -8.35 18.66
N LEU A 194 -1.48 -7.88 17.53
CA LEU A 194 -2.20 -7.04 16.58
C LEU A 194 -2.42 -7.83 15.29
N GLU A 195 -3.67 -7.89 14.87
CA GLU A 195 -4.11 -8.65 13.69
C GLU A 195 -4.27 -7.72 12.48
N PHE A 196 -3.82 -8.21 11.33
CA PHE A 196 -3.84 -7.53 10.03
C PHE A 196 -4.61 -8.41 9.03
N PRO A 197 -5.52 -7.84 8.23
CA PRO A 197 -6.13 -8.58 7.14
C PRO A 197 -5.04 -8.99 6.14
N LEU A 198 -5.06 -10.26 5.73
CA LEU A 198 -4.18 -10.78 4.68
C LEU A 198 -5.03 -11.18 3.48
N ARG A 199 -4.61 -10.72 2.30
CA ARG A 199 -5.11 -11.16 1.00
C ARG A 199 -3.94 -11.59 0.15
N VAL A 200 -4.07 -12.72 -0.54
CA VAL A 200 -3.03 -13.24 -1.44
C VAL A 200 -3.69 -13.70 -2.73
N SER A 201 -3.38 -13.03 -3.83
CA SER A 201 -4.01 -13.30 -5.12
C SER A 201 -3.62 -14.67 -5.66
N THR A 202 -4.61 -15.37 -6.21
CA THR A 202 -4.43 -16.62 -6.97
C THR A 202 -4.16 -16.36 -8.46
N VAL A 203 -3.90 -15.11 -8.85
CA VAL A 203 -3.43 -14.73 -10.20
C VAL A 203 -1.91 -14.76 -10.19
N GLY A 204 -1.32 -15.66 -10.98
CA GLY A 204 0.13 -15.78 -11.10
C GLY A 204 0.75 -14.62 -11.87
N CYS A 205 2.07 -14.49 -11.76
CA CYS A 205 2.90 -13.47 -12.40
C CYS A 205 2.75 -13.36 -13.94
N GLY A 206 2.21 -14.40 -14.61
CA GLY A 206 1.83 -14.36 -16.02
C GLY A 206 0.49 -13.66 -16.32
N GLY A 207 -0.20 -13.13 -15.31
CA GLY A 207 -1.51 -12.49 -15.43
C GLY A 207 -2.69 -13.45 -15.56
N GLY A 208 -2.47 -14.75 -15.41
CA GLY A 208 -3.50 -15.80 -15.46
C GLY A 208 -3.72 -16.47 -14.10
N PRO A 209 -4.88 -17.13 -13.89
CA PRO A 209 -5.15 -17.89 -12.66
C PRO A 209 -4.15 -19.03 -12.50
N LEU A 210 -3.71 -19.28 -11.26
CA LEU A 210 -2.85 -20.41 -10.92
C LEU A 210 -3.58 -21.75 -11.07
N ALA A 211 -2.86 -22.77 -11.52
CA ALA A 211 -3.37 -24.13 -11.58
C ALA A 211 -3.60 -24.70 -10.17
N ALA A 212 -4.55 -25.63 -10.03
CA ALA A 212 -4.74 -26.40 -8.80
C ALA A 212 -3.45 -27.16 -8.40
N GLY A 213 -3.17 -27.23 -7.10
CA GLY A 213 -1.92 -27.80 -6.58
C GLY A 213 -1.55 -27.31 -5.18
N GLU A 214 -0.36 -27.71 -4.72
CA GLU A 214 0.19 -27.27 -3.43
C GLU A 214 1.08 -26.04 -3.59
N PHE A 215 0.89 -25.06 -2.70
CA PHE A 215 1.58 -23.78 -2.67
C PHE A 215 2.00 -23.42 -1.25
N SER A 216 2.92 -22.46 -1.12
CA SER A 216 3.30 -21.87 0.17
C SER A 216 2.91 -20.40 0.19
N VAL A 217 2.13 -19.99 1.18
CA VAL A 217 1.88 -18.57 1.47
C VAL A 217 3.07 -18.03 2.25
N VAL A 218 3.67 -16.96 1.73
CA VAL A 218 4.75 -16.21 2.38
C VAL A 218 4.21 -14.82 2.69
N VAL A 219 4.48 -14.32 3.89
CA VAL A 219 3.96 -13.03 4.38
C VAL A 219 5.09 -12.22 4.98
N ALA A 220 5.12 -10.94 4.64
CA ALA A 220 6.02 -9.96 5.21
C ALA A 220 5.25 -8.76 5.80
N LEU A 221 5.79 -8.19 6.87
CA LEU A 221 5.30 -6.95 7.48
C LEU A 221 6.49 -6.05 7.82
N GLU A 222 6.47 -4.82 7.30
CA GLU A 222 7.45 -3.80 7.64
C GLU A 222 7.08 -3.13 8.97
N VAL A 223 8.03 -3.11 9.90
CA VAL A 223 7.88 -2.53 11.23
C VAL A 223 9.03 -1.57 11.53
N VAL A 224 8.71 -0.46 12.17
CA VAL A 224 9.67 0.53 12.68
C VAL A 224 9.49 0.63 14.19
N LEU A 225 10.55 0.43 14.95
CA LEU A 225 10.53 0.54 16.41
C LEU A 225 10.88 1.98 16.81
N PRO A 226 9.93 2.82 17.29
CA PRO A 226 10.20 4.24 17.53
C PRO A 226 11.22 4.50 18.64
N SER A 227 11.42 3.54 19.54
CA SER A 227 12.38 3.61 20.64
C SER A 227 13.85 3.47 20.20
N THR A 228 14.12 2.78 19.08
CA THR A 228 15.46 2.58 18.53
C THR A 228 15.67 3.32 17.20
N GLY A 229 14.58 3.67 16.50
CA GLY A 229 14.63 4.16 15.12
C GLY A 229 14.95 3.05 14.10
N GLU A 230 14.94 1.79 14.51
CA GLU A 230 15.25 0.64 13.66
C GLU A 230 14.03 0.26 12.80
N SER A 231 14.25 0.12 11.49
CA SER A 231 13.30 -0.50 10.57
C SER A 231 13.72 -1.94 10.30
N ALA A 232 12.76 -2.86 10.38
CA ALA A 232 12.92 -4.28 10.09
C ALA A 232 11.73 -4.78 9.27
N VAL A 233 11.97 -5.76 8.39
CA VAL A 233 10.89 -6.49 7.73
C VAL A 233 10.80 -7.88 8.34
N LEU A 234 9.70 -8.14 9.03
CA LEU A 234 9.40 -9.44 9.63
C LEU A 234 8.85 -10.37 8.54
N ILE A 235 9.27 -11.62 8.54
CA ILE A 235 8.88 -12.62 7.54
C ILE A 235 8.38 -13.85 8.29
N ALA A 236 7.10 -14.17 8.10
CA ALA A 236 6.45 -15.26 8.79
C ALA A 236 6.93 -16.63 8.29
N ASN A 237 6.78 -17.66 9.13
CA ASN A 237 6.98 -19.04 8.68
C ASN A 237 5.97 -19.39 7.58
N PRO A 238 6.39 -19.87 6.39
CA PRO A 238 5.49 -20.19 5.29
C PRO A 238 4.41 -21.20 5.68
N GLN A 239 3.17 -20.95 5.25
CA GLN A 239 2.05 -21.87 5.45
C GLN A 239 1.71 -22.58 4.15
N SER A 240 1.53 -23.90 4.20
CA SER A 240 1.06 -24.67 3.04
C SER A 240 -0.43 -24.40 2.79
N VAL A 241 -0.77 -24.16 1.52
CA VAL A 241 -2.17 -24.05 1.07
C VAL A 241 -2.34 -24.83 -0.23
N ARG A 242 -3.45 -25.56 -0.32
CA ARG A 242 -3.87 -26.22 -1.56
C ARG A 242 -4.84 -25.34 -2.34
N LEU A 243 -4.60 -25.17 -3.63
CA LEU A 243 -5.59 -24.60 -4.55
C LEU A 243 -6.37 -25.72 -5.24
N ASP A 244 -7.70 -25.60 -5.22
CA ASP A 244 -8.69 -26.46 -5.88
C ASP A 244 -9.33 -25.79 -7.11
#